data_AF-A0A1E4EGF9-F1
#
_entry.id   AF-A0A1E4EGF9-F1
#
_cell.length_a   1.000
_cell.length_b   1.000
_cell.length_c   1.000
_cell.angle_alpha   90.00
_cell.angle_beta   90.00
_cell.angle_gamma   90.00
#
_symmetry.space_group_name_H-M   'P 1'
#
loop_
_entity.id
_entity.type
_entity.pdbx_description
1 polymer ?
#
loop_
_entity_poly.entity_id
_entity_poly.type
_entity_poly.pdbx_seq_one_letter_code
_entity_poly.pdbx_strand_id
1 'polypeptide(L)' 'MPGNLTRREIAQAYMEASGRQRSWEDIDFFYLFGLFKVAVIAQQIFLRFRQGHTQDPRFAHLDVAVRLLLEQASRVLR' A
#
# COMPACT_ATOMS: atom_id res chain seq x y z
N MET A 1 -1.86 -4.76 28.42
CA MET A 1 -2.86 -5.33 27.48
C MET A 1 -2.11 -6.12 26.41
N PRO A 2 -2.68 -7.19 25.84
CA PRO A 2 -2.08 -7.84 24.67
C PRO A 2 -1.99 -6.84 23.50
N GLY A 3 -0.90 -6.90 22.74
CA GLY A 3 -0.65 -5.98 21.61
C GLY A 3 -1.45 -6.33 20.35
N ASN A 4 -1.33 -5.49 19.33
CA ASN A 4 -1.89 -5.77 18.00
C ASN A 4 -1.09 -6.87 17.29
N LEU A 5 -1.76 -7.64 16.43
CA LEU A 5 -1.11 -8.60 15.54
C LEU A 5 -0.11 -7.91 14.61
N THR A 6 1.03 -8.55 14.39
CA THR A 6 1.98 -8.21 13.33
C THR A 6 1.37 -8.49 11.96
N ARG A 7 1.97 -7.93 10.90
CA ARG A 7 1.53 -8.15 9.52
C ARG A 7 1.52 -9.63 9.13
N ARG A 8 2.51 -10.40 9.60
CA ARG A 8 2.60 -11.84 9.35
C ARG A 8 1.51 -12.62 10.07
N GLU A 9 1.23 -12.27 11.33
CA GLU A 9 0.15 -12.91 12.10
C GLU A 9 -1.23 -12.61 11.48
N ILE A 10 -1.46 -11.39 10.98
CA ILE A 10 -2.70 -11.06 10.26
C ILE A 10 -2.82 -11.90 8.98
N ALA A 11 -1.75 -12.02 8.19
CA ALA A 11 -1.76 -12.82 6.96
C ALA A 11 -1.99 -14.31 7.27
N GLN A 12 -1.37 -14.83 8.33
CA GLN A 12 -1.55 -16.20 8.77
C GLN A 12 -2.99 -16.46 9.22
N ALA A 13 -3.55 -15.62 10.10
CA ALA A 13 -4.94 -15.74 10.54
C ALA A 13 -5.92 -15.69 9.35
N TYR A 14 -5.64 -14.87 8.34
CA TYR A 14 -6.44 -14.84 7.11
C TYR A 14 -6.34 -16.14 6.29
N MET A 15 -5.14 -16.70 6.12
CA MET A 15 -4.94 -17.97 5.41
C MET A 15 -5.70 -19.11 6.09
N GLU A 16 -5.60 -19.19 7.42
CA GLU A 16 -6.30 -20.17 8.25
C GLU A 16 -7.83 -20.00 8.13
N ALA A 17 -8.35 -18.78 8.33
CA ALA A 17 -9.78 -18.52 8.29
C ALA A 17 -10.40 -18.71 6.89
N SER A 18 -9.64 -18.44 5.83
CA SER A 18 -10.13 -18.55 4.46
C SER A 18 -9.87 -19.90 3.78
N GLY A 19 -9.15 -20.82 4.44
CA GLY A 19 -8.74 -22.10 3.87
C GLY A 19 -7.79 -21.97 2.68
N ARG A 20 -7.16 -20.82 2.49
CA ARG A 20 -6.25 -20.55 1.37
C ARG A 20 -4.80 -20.79 1.81
N GLN A 21 -4.16 -21.76 1.19
CA GLN A 21 -2.72 -21.95 1.32
C GLN A 21 -1.99 -21.04 0.33
N ARG A 22 -1.11 -20.19 0.85
CA ARG A 22 -0.26 -19.27 0.09
C ARG A 22 1.16 -19.34 0.63
N SER A 23 2.14 -19.13 -0.25
CA SER A 23 3.51 -18.98 0.22
C SER A 23 3.73 -17.56 0.76
N TRP A 24 4.83 -17.34 1.48
CA TRP A 24 5.14 -15.99 1.96
C TRP A 24 5.49 -15.04 0.81
N GLU A 25 6.05 -15.56 -0.28
CA GLU A 25 6.31 -14.82 -1.51
C GLU A 25 5.02 -14.31 -2.17
N ASP A 26 3.92 -15.10 -2.14
CA ASP A 26 2.61 -14.63 -2.58
C ASP A 26 2.13 -13.43 -1.75
N ILE A 27 2.29 -13.50 -0.42
CA ILE A 27 1.88 -12.43 0.49
C ILE A 27 2.71 -11.17 0.25
N ASP A 28 4.02 -11.31 0.07
CA ASP A 28 4.92 -10.19 -0.24
C ASP A 28 4.58 -9.57 -1.61
N PHE A 29 4.22 -10.40 -2.61
CA PHE A 29 3.72 -9.92 -3.90
C PHE A 29 2.45 -9.09 -3.74
N PHE A 30 1.45 -9.58 -3.00
CA PHE A 30 0.20 -8.83 -2.80
C PHE A 30 0.41 -7.55 -1.99
N TYR A 31 1.33 -7.57 -1.02
CA TYR A 31 1.70 -6.38 -0.26
C TYR A 31 2.39 -5.33 -1.15
N LEU A 32 3.37 -5.75 -1.95
CA LEU A 32 4.03 -4.92 -2.96
C LEU A 32 3.01 -4.32 -3.95
N PHE A 33 2.14 -5.17 -4.51
CA PHE A 33 1.10 -4.75 -5.44
C PHE A 33 0.14 -3.74 -4.79
N GLY A 34 -0.25 -3.95 -3.54
CA GLY A 34 -1.07 -3.03 -2.77
C GLY A 34 -0.42 -1.65 -2.62
N LEU A 35 0.85 -1.59 -2.24
CA LEU A 35 1.61 -0.33 -2.13
C LEU A 35 1.66 0.40 -3.48
N PHE A 36 2.02 -0.32 -4.55
CA PHE A 36 2.11 0.26 -5.89
C PHE A 36 0.76 0.80 -6.38
N LYS A 37 -0.32 0.02 -6.19
CA LYS A 37 -1.68 0.43 -6.54
C LYS A 37 -2.08 1.72 -5.82
N VAL A 38 -1.81 1.84 -4.52
CA VAL A 38 -2.12 3.06 -3.76
C VAL A 38 -1.26 4.24 -4.25
N ALA A 39 0.01 4.00 -4.57
CA ALA A 39 0.89 5.04 -5.12
C ALA A 39 0.35 5.57 -6.46
N VAL A 40 -0.09 4.70 -7.36
CA VAL A 40 -0.70 5.10 -8.64
C VAL A 40 -1.98 5.92 -8.41
N ILE A 41 -2.85 5.49 -7.49
CA ILE A 41 -4.07 6.25 -7.15
C ILE A 41 -3.71 7.65 -6.65
N ALA A 42 -2.79 7.76 -5.69
CA ALA A 42 -2.33 9.04 -5.16
C ALA A 42 -1.71 9.94 -6.25
N GLN A 43 -0.87 9.37 -7.12
CA GLN A 43 -0.24 10.09 -8.24
C GLN A 43 -1.28 10.65 -9.21
N GLN A 44 -2.34 9.89 -9.50
CA GLN A 44 -3.42 10.33 -10.38
C GLN A 44 -4.28 11.44 -9.76
N ILE A 45 -4.50 11.41 -8.43
CA ILE A 45 -5.19 12.50 -7.73
C ILE A 45 -4.31 13.75 -7.73
N PHE A 46 -3.02 13.62 -7.42
CA PHE A 46 -2.05 14.73 -7.46
C PHE A 46 -1.98 15.39 -8.83
N LEU A 47 -1.94 14.59 -9.91
CA LEU A 47 -1.92 15.10 -11.28
C LEU A 47 -3.17 15.94 -11.59
N ARG A 48 -4.36 15.47 -11.21
CA ARG A 48 -5.62 16.22 -11.39
C ARG A 48 -5.63 17.52 -10.59
N PHE A 49 -5.10 17.51 -9.37
CA PHE A 49 -4.92 18.73 -8.57
C PHE A 49 -3.97 19.71 -9.25
N ARG A 50 -2.80 19.24 -9.72
CA ARG A 50 -1.80 20.07 -10.42
C ARG A 50 -2.33 20.69 -11.71
N GLN A 51 -3.26 20.01 -12.40
CA GLN A 51 -3.93 20.50 -13.62
C GLN A 51 -5.12 21.44 -13.32
N GLY A 52 -5.48 21.66 -12.06
CA GLY A 52 -6.62 22.50 -11.69
C GLY A 52 -7.99 21.83 -11.87
N HIS A 53 -8.05 20.52 -12.15
CA HIS A 53 -9.31 19.77 -12.20
C HIS A 53 -9.95 19.59 -10.81
N THR A 54 -9.18 19.81 -9.75
CA THR A 54 -9.65 19.91 -8.36
C THR A 54 -8.77 20.89 -7.59
N GLN A 55 -9.34 21.56 -6.59
CA GLN A 55 -8.68 22.60 -5.80
C GLN A 55 -8.57 22.23 -4.32
N ASP A 56 -8.88 20.99 -3.95
CA ASP A 56 -8.81 20.55 -2.56
C ASP A 56 -7.35 20.58 -2.06
N PRO A 57 -7.03 21.43 -1.07
CA PRO A 57 -5.65 21.61 -0.60
C PRO A 57 -5.07 20.34 0.02
N ARG A 58 -5.90 19.37 0.44
CA ARG A 58 -5.43 18.07 0.95
C ARG A 58 -4.65 17.27 -0.09
N PHE A 59 -4.82 17.56 -1.38
CA PHE A 59 -4.12 16.88 -2.47
C PHE A 59 -2.78 17.51 -2.84
N ALA A 60 -2.42 18.66 -2.26
CA ALA A 60 -1.22 19.43 -2.63
C ALA A 60 0.11 18.71 -2.37
N HIS A 61 0.11 17.69 -1.50
CA HIS A 61 1.31 16.96 -1.07
C HIS A 61 1.24 15.45 -1.33
N LEU A 62 0.33 15.02 -2.21
CA LEU A 62 0.21 13.60 -2.54
C LEU A 62 1.43 13.05 -3.28
N ASP A 63 2.25 13.90 -3.91
CA ASP A 63 3.54 13.51 -4.47
C ASP A 63 4.52 12.96 -3.42
N VAL A 64 4.51 13.52 -2.21
CA VAL A 64 5.30 13.01 -1.08
C VAL A 64 4.78 11.62 -0.67
N ALA A 65 3.46 11.44 -0.59
CA ALA A 65 2.86 10.15 -0.29
C ALA A 65 3.22 9.09 -1.35
N VAL A 66 3.22 9.45 -2.63
CA VAL A 66 3.66 8.56 -3.72
C VAL A 66 5.09 8.09 -3.50
N ARG A 67 6.03 9.01 -3.21
CA ARG A 67 7.44 8.65 -2.97
C ARG A 67 7.58 7.68 -1.80
N LEU A 68 6.92 7.97 -0.67
CA LEU A 68 6.96 7.10 0.51
C LEU A 68 6.42 5.69 0.22
N LEU A 69 5.32 5.58 -0.54
CA LEU A 69 4.75 4.29 -0.92
C LEU A 69 5.68 3.49 -1.83
N LEU A 70 6.33 4.15 -2.81
CA LEU A 70 7.29 3.51 -3.71
C LEU A 70 8.57 3.10 -2.98
N GLU A 71 9.04 3.89 -2.01
CA GLU A 71 10.16 3.52 -1.14
C GLU A 71 9.82 2.28 -0.31
N GLN A 72 8.62 2.22 0.30
CA GLN A 72 8.20 1.01 1.02
C GLN A 72 8.11 -0.20 0.08
N ALA A 73 7.58 -0.02 -1.14
CA ALA A 73 7.52 -1.10 -2.12
C ALA A 73 8.92 -1.60 -2.47
N SER A 74 9.89 -0.70 -2.64
CA SER A 74 11.29 -1.07 -2.93
C SER A 74 11.96 -1.87 -1.82
N ARG A 75 11.51 -1.74 -0.57
CA ARG A 75 12.02 -2.51 0.58
C ARG A 75 11.52 -3.95 0.62
N VAL A 76 10.40 -4.24 -0.05
CA VAL A 76 9.85 -5.60 -0.16
C VAL A 76 10.61 -6.41 -1.23
N LEU A 77 11.21 -5.73 -2.22
CA LEU A 77 11.98 -6.36 -3.31
C LEU A 77 13.43 -6.71 -2.94
N ARG A 78 13.94 -6.21 -1.81
CA ARG A 78 15.33 -6.42 -1.36
C ARG A 78 15.36 -7.42 -0.23
#